data_AF-A0AAN9BP92-F1
#
_entry.id   AF-A0AAN9BP92-F1
#
_cell.length_a   1.000
_cell.length_b   1.000
_cell.length_c   1.000
_cell.angle_alpha   90.00
_cell.angle_beta   90.00
_cell.angle_gamma   90.00
#
_symmetry.space_group_name_H-M   'P 1'
#
loop_
_entity.id
_entity.type
_entity.pdbx_description
1 polymer ?
#
loop_
_entity_poly.entity_id
_entity_poly.type
_entity_poly.pdbx_seq_one_letter_code
_entity_poly.pdbx_strand_id
1 'polypeptide(L)'
;MSGLDKHLFNLKFASKDLERNAKKCEKSEKDEKVKLKKAIQKGNVEGAKIHAENAIRQKNQALNYRRMSARIDAVASRVQTAVTTRQVTNSMAGVVKSMESAMKSMNLEKVSQLMDRFEQSFENLDVQSQVMEGTMCNTSTLTTPQGEVDGLMQQVADEAGLELNMDLPSAQGSAIGTTAGTQASQEQDELTSRLAKLRQM
;
A
#
# COMPACT_ATOMS: atom_id res chain seq x y z
N MET A 1 -25.54 -8.42 15.59
CA MET A 1 -24.36 -9.08 14.99
C MET A 1 -24.82 -10.37 14.35
N SER A 2 -24.57 -10.53 13.06
CA SER A 2 -24.79 -11.81 12.37
C SER A 2 -23.96 -12.90 13.06
N GLY A 3 -24.40 -14.16 13.02
CA GLY A 3 -23.57 -15.28 13.49
C GLY A 3 -22.18 -15.29 12.84
N LEU A 4 -22.11 -14.83 11.58
CA LEU A 4 -20.89 -14.72 10.81
C LEU A 4 -19.90 -13.69 11.41
N ASP A 5 -20.39 -12.56 11.93
CA ASP A 5 -19.55 -11.54 12.60
C ASP A 5 -18.94 -12.08 13.90
N LYS A 6 -19.70 -12.88 14.64
CA LYS A 6 -19.24 -13.54 15.87
C LYS A 6 -18.15 -14.58 15.57
N HIS A 7 -18.33 -15.37 14.52
CA HIS A 7 -17.31 -16.35 14.10
C HIS A 7 -16.04 -15.67 13.58
N LEU A 8 -16.18 -14.56 12.85
CA LEU A 8 -15.07 -13.73 12.40
C LEU A 8 -14.27 -13.15 13.58
N PHE A 9 -14.95 -12.63 14.60
CA PHE A 9 -14.30 -12.18 15.83
C PHE A 9 -13.52 -13.31 16.51
N ASN A 10 -14.15 -14.48 16.68
CA ASN A 10 -13.51 -15.65 17.29
C ASN A 10 -12.28 -16.11 16.50
N LEU A 11 -12.33 -16.08 15.16
CA LEU A 11 -11.18 -16.44 14.31
C LEU A 11 -10.03 -15.45 14.47
N LYS A 12 -10.30 -14.13 14.45
CA LYS A 12 -9.28 -13.10 14.68
C LYS A 12 -8.68 -13.21 16.09
N PHE A 13 -9.51 -13.48 17.09
CA PHE A 13 -9.06 -13.70 18.46
C PHE A 13 -8.17 -14.94 18.56
N ALA A 14 -8.60 -16.08 18.01
CA ALA A 14 -7.84 -17.32 18.00
C ALA A 14 -6.48 -17.16 17.27
N SER A 15 -6.45 -16.47 16.13
CA SER A 15 -5.20 -16.17 15.40
C SER A 15 -4.19 -15.45 16.30
N LYS A 16 -4.66 -14.41 17.01
CA LYS A 16 -3.83 -13.59 17.90
C LYS A 16 -3.40 -14.32 19.17
N ASP A 17 -4.26 -15.19 19.69
CA ASP A 17 -3.94 -16.04 20.84
C ASP A 17 -2.84 -17.07 20.48
N LEU A 18 -2.93 -17.68 19.30
CA LEU A 18 -1.88 -18.57 18.78
C LEU A 18 -0.55 -17.83 18.57
N GLU A 19 -0.58 -16.58 18.11
CA GLU A 19 0.63 -15.77 17.98
C GLU A 19 1.27 -15.46 19.34
N ARG A 20 0.45 -15.19 20.38
CA ARG A 20 0.92 -15.03 21.76
C ARG A 20 1.53 -16.34 22.29
N ASN A 21 0.87 -17.47 22.05
CA ASN A 21 1.38 -18.78 22.45
C ASN A 21 2.69 -19.12 21.73
N ALA A 22 2.84 -18.76 20.45
CA ALA A 22 4.10 -18.88 19.72
C ALA A 22 5.23 -18.09 20.39
N LYS A 23 4.97 -16.81 20.72
CA LYS A 23 5.95 -15.95 21.44
C LYS A 23 6.31 -16.50 22.81
N LYS A 24 5.35 -17.10 23.52
CA LYS A 24 5.58 -17.76 24.81
C LYS A 24 6.50 -18.98 24.66
N CYS A 25 6.27 -19.83 23.66
CA CYS A 25 7.14 -20.96 23.33
C CYS A 25 8.55 -20.51 22.94
N GLU A 26 8.70 -19.43 22.15
CA GLU A 26 10.02 -18.85 21.81
C GLU A 26 10.77 -18.33 23.06
N LYS A 27 10.05 -17.73 24.01
CA LYS A 27 10.65 -17.32 25.28
C LYS A 27 11.13 -18.54 26.08
N SER A 28 10.28 -19.56 26.22
CA SER A 28 10.65 -20.81 26.90
C SER A 28 11.82 -21.52 26.21
N GLU A 29 11.91 -21.49 24.88
CA GLU A 29 13.05 -22.02 24.12
C GLU A 29 14.35 -21.30 24.49
N LYS A 30 14.34 -19.96 24.60
CA LYS A 30 15.50 -19.18 25.04
C LYS A 30 15.91 -19.52 26.47
N ASP A 31 14.94 -19.66 27.37
CA ASP A 31 15.19 -20.03 28.77
C ASP A 31 15.82 -21.43 28.87
N GLU A 32 15.32 -22.41 28.13
CA GLU A 32 15.89 -23.77 28.07
C GLU A 32 17.29 -23.78 27.45
N LYS A 33 17.56 -22.94 26.45
CA LYS A 33 18.93 -22.75 25.91
C LYS A 33 19.91 -22.19 26.94
N VAL A 34 19.46 -21.28 27.81
CA VAL A 34 20.31 -20.77 28.91
C VAL A 34 20.59 -21.87 29.93
N LYS A 35 19.58 -22.68 30.29
CA LYS A 35 19.76 -23.83 31.18
C LYS A 35 20.69 -24.89 30.58
N LEU A 36 20.56 -25.17 29.28
CA LEU A 36 21.45 -26.04 28.52
C LEU A 36 22.91 -25.59 28.63
N LYS A 37 23.19 -24.30 28.38
CA LYS A 37 24.55 -23.75 28.53
C LYS A 37 25.11 -23.95 29.94
N LYS A 38 24.29 -23.71 30.97
CA LYS A 38 24.69 -23.93 32.37
C LYS A 38 24.91 -25.42 32.70
N ALA A 39 24.10 -26.32 32.14
CA ALA A 39 24.26 -27.76 32.35
C ALA A 39 25.55 -28.30 31.71
N ILE A 40 25.90 -27.81 30.51
CA ILE A 40 27.16 -28.13 29.82
C ILE A 40 28.36 -27.64 30.64
N GLN A 41 28.32 -26.40 31.14
CA GLN A 41 29.40 -25.84 31.98
C GLN A 41 29.63 -26.63 33.28
N LYS A 42 28.58 -27.25 33.82
CA LYS A 42 28.65 -28.10 35.01
C LYS A 42 29.05 -29.55 34.72
N GLY A 43 29.27 -29.92 33.44
CA GLY A 43 29.59 -31.29 33.04
C GLY A 43 28.42 -32.28 33.16
N ASN A 44 27.18 -31.82 33.36
CA ASN A 44 26.01 -32.69 33.44
C ASN A 44 25.43 -32.95 32.05
N VAL A 45 25.95 -33.99 31.39
CA VAL A 45 25.60 -34.37 30.01
C VAL A 45 24.13 -34.82 29.87
N GLU A 46 23.61 -35.57 30.83
CA GLU A 46 22.21 -36.04 30.83
C GLU A 46 21.23 -34.88 30.98
N GLY A 47 21.49 -33.96 31.92
CA GLY A 47 20.68 -32.75 32.10
C GLY A 47 20.74 -31.83 30.88
N ALA A 48 21.90 -31.71 30.25
CA ALA A 48 22.05 -30.96 29.00
C ALA A 48 21.20 -31.56 27.88
N LYS A 49 21.18 -32.88 27.72
CA LYS A 49 20.37 -33.55 26.68
C LYS A 49 18.87 -33.27 26.84
N ILE A 50 18.34 -33.34 28.06
CA ILE A 50 16.93 -33.03 28.36
C ILE A 50 16.59 -31.56 28.03
N HIS A 51 17.45 -30.61 28.41
CA HIS A 51 17.24 -29.19 28.08
C HIS A 51 17.32 -28.92 26.58
N ALA A 52 18.20 -29.62 25.86
CA ALA A 52 18.30 -29.53 24.40
C ALA A 52 17.03 -30.04 23.70
N GLU A 53 16.53 -31.22 24.10
CA GLU A 53 15.29 -31.78 23.57
C GLU A 53 14.08 -30.86 23.83
N ASN A 54 13.98 -30.32 25.05
CA ASN A 54 12.94 -29.35 25.39
C ASN A 54 13.03 -28.06 24.55
N ALA A 55 14.23 -27.54 24.30
CA ALA A 55 14.41 -26.38 23.45
C ALA A 55 13.96 -26.67 22.00
N ILE A 56 14.34 -27.82 21.43
CA ILE A 56 13.93 -28.21 20.07
C ILE A 56 12.40 -28.38 19.99
N ARG A 57 11.80 -29.03 21.00
CA ARG A 57 10.35 -29.20 21.09
C ARG A 57 9.63 -27.84 21.11
N GLN A 58 10.09 -26.90 21.94
CA GLN A 58 9.49 -25.57 22.05
C GLN A 58 9.63 -24.77 20.74
N LYS A 59 10.79 -24.87 20.07
CA LYS A 59 11.00 -24.25 18.76
C LYS A 59 10.01 -24.79 17.72
N ASN A 60 9.82 -26.10 17.66
CA ASN A 60 8.88 -26.73 16.73
C ASN A 60 7.43 -26.36 17.04
N GLN A 61 7.05 -26.30 18.33
CA GLN A 61 5.73 -25.84 18.75
C GLN A 61 5.49 -24.37 18.36
N ALA A 62 6.46 -23.48 18.57
CA ALA A 62 6.38 -22.08 18.17
C ALA A 62 6.15 -21.93 16.65
N LEU A 63 6.90 -22.69 15.84
CA LEU A 63 6.73 -22.70 14.38
C LEU A 63 5.34 -23.19 13.97
N ASN A 64 4.84 -24.26 14.58
CA ASN A 64 3.50 -24.77 14.31
C ASN A 64 2.40 -23.77 14.71
N TYR A 65 2.52 -23.12 15.87
CA TYR A 65 1.59 -22.07 16.28
C TYR A 65 1.62 -20.87 15.32
N ARG A 66 2.79 -20.42 14.87
CA ARG A 66 2.91 -19.33 13.90
C ARG A 66 2.29 -19.70 12.55
N ARG A 67 2.52 -20.93 12.06
CA ARG A 67 1.89 -21.44 10.83
C ARG A 67 0.37 -21.50 10.95
N MET A 68 -0.15 -22.00 12.08
CA MET A 68 -1.58 -22.10 12.31
C MET A 68 -2.23 -20.72 12.45
N SER A 69 -1.59 -19.80 13.16
CA SER A 69 -2.01 -18.39 13.26
C SER A 69 -2.11 -17.76 11.87
N ALA A 70 -1.07 -17.85 11.03
CA ALA A 70 -1.10 -17.31 9.67
C ALA A 70 -2.22 -17.91 8.80
N ARG A 71 -2.47 -19.22 8.91
CA ARG A 71 -3.58 -19.87 8.19
C ARG A 71 -4.95 -19.37 8.68
N ILE A 72 -5.14 -19.24 9.99
CA ILE A 72 -6.40 -18.75 10.56
C ILE A 72 -6.63 -17.28 10.21
N ASP A 73 -5.57 -16.47 10.21
CA ASP A 73 -5.65 -15.07 9.81
C ASP A 73 -6.05 -14.91 8.33
N ALA A 74 -5.48 -15.73 7.44
CA ALA A 74 -5.87 -15.76 6.04
C ALA A 74 -7.36 -16.14 5.87
N VAL A 75 -7.85 -17.13 6.63
CA VAL A 75 -9.28 -17.50 6.63
C VAL A 75 -10.13 -16.34 7.18
N ALA A 76 -9.72 -15.72 8.28
CA ALA A 76 -10.43 -14.58 8.88
C ALA A 76 -10.52 -13.39 7.90
N SER A 77 -9.47 -13.11 7.12
CA SER A 77 -9.47 -12.07 6.10
C SER A 77 -10.46 -12.34 4.96
N ARG A 78 -10.52 -13.59 4.49
CA ARG A 78 -11.53 -14.00 3.49
C ARG A 78 -12.95 -13.88 4.05
N VAL A 79 -13.16 -14.29 5.30
CA VAL A 79 -14.46 -14.16 5.97
C VAL A 79 -14.85 -12.69 6.16
N GLN A 80 -13.91 -11.83 6.56
CA GLN A 80 -14.13 -10.38 6.66
C GLN A 80 -14.59 -9.79 5.32
N THR A 81 -13.91 -10.17 4.23
CA THR A 81 -14.28 -9.74 2.88
C THR A 81 -15.71 -10.17 2.56
N ALA A 82 -16.06 -11.43 2.80
CA ALA A 82 -17.42 -11.93 2.57
C ALA A 82 -18.49 -11.19 3.40
N VAL A 83 -18.19 -10.85 4.66
CA VAL A 83 -19.08 -10.05 5.52
C VAL A 83 -19.28 -8.65 4.94
N THR A 84 -18.19 -7.98 4.58
CA THR A 84 -18.24 -6.63 4.01
C THR A 84 -18.97 -6.62 2.68
N THR A 85 -18.68 -7.56 1.77
CA THR A 85 -19.41 -7.71 0.50
C THR A 85 -20.90 -7.93 0.75
N ARG A 86 -21.27 -8.82 1.69
CA ARG A 86 -22.67 -9.05 2.04
C ARG A 86 -23.35 -7.79 2.57
N GLN A 87 -22.66 -7.01 3.42
CA GLN A 87 -23.20 -5.75 3.94
C GLN A 87 -23.43 -4.74 2.82
N VAL A 88 -22.47 -4.59 1.89
CA VAL A 88 -22.61 -3.73 0.71
C VAL A 88 -23.77 -4.20 -0.18
N THR A 89 -23.89 -5.50 -0.45
CA THR A 89 -25.01 -6.06 -1.23
C THR A 89 -26.36 -5.77 -0.57
N ASN A 90 -26.46 -5.92 0.75
CA ASN A 90 -27.69 -5.60 1.48
C ASN A 90 -28.02 -4.10 1.43
N SER A 91 -27.02 -3.23 1.58
CA SER A 91 -27.20 -1.77 1.44
C SER A 91 -27.62 -1.40 0.02
N MET A 92 -26.99 -1.95 -1.02
CA MET A 92 -27.38 -1.76 -2.41
C MET A 92 -28.81 -2.24 -2.66
N ALA A 93 -29.22 -3.40 -2.14
CA ALA A 93 -30.59 -3.89 -2.27
C ALA A 93 -31.61 -2.93 -1.64
N GLY A 94 -31.28 -2.34 -0.48
CA GLY A 94 -32.10 -1.30 0.13
C GLY A 94 -32.20 -0.05 -0.73
N VAL A 95 -31.07 0.43 -1.27
CA VAL A 95 -31.02 1.60 -2.17
C VAL A 95 -31.81 1.36 -3.45
N VAL A 96 -31.63 0.21 -4.10
CA VAL A 96 -32.37 -0.16 -5.33
C VAL A 96 -33.86 -0.20 -5.06
N LYS A 97 -34.29 -0.78 -3.93
CA LYS A 97 -35.72 -0.78 -3.54
C LYS A 97 -36.26 0.63 -3.27
N SER A 98 -35.49 1.49 -2.61
CA SER A 98 -35.89 2.88 -2.41
C SER A 98 -35.91 3.67 -3.73
N MET A 99 -34.98 3.39 -4.64
CA MET A 99 -34.91 4.00 -5.96
C MET A 99 -36.07 3.55 -6.83
N GLU A 100 -36.45 2.27 -6.82
CA GLU A 100 -37.63 1.75 -7.52
C GLU A 100 -38.92 2.41 -7.01
N SER A 101 -39.04 2.55 -5.68
CA SER A 101 -40.17 3.27 -5.06
C SER A 101 -40.18 4.77 -5.40
N ALA A 102 -39.01 5.41 -5.50
CA ALA A 102 -38.88 6.80 -5.91
C ALA A 102 -39.16 6.98 -7.41
N MET A 103 -38.65 6.12 -8.28
CA MET A 103 -38.95 6.14 -9.72
C MET A 103 -40.43 5.95 -10.00
N LYS A 104 -41.15 5.17 -9.17
CA LYS A 104 -42.60 5.00 -9.29
C LYS A 104 -43.39 6.27 -8.92
N SER A 105 -42.83 7.14 -8.08
CA SER A 105 -43.42 8.44 -7.71
C SER A 105 -42.84 9.64 -8.47
N MET A 106 -41.72 9.45 -9.17
CA MET A 106 -41.04 10.48 -9.95
C MET A 106 -41.64 10.53 -11.36
N ASN A 107 -42.41 11.59 -11.62
CA ASN A 107 -42.99 11.85 -12.92
C ASN A 107 -41.87 12.13 -13.94
N LEU A 108 -41.78 11.36 -15.04
CA LEU A 108 -40.74 11.46 -16.08
C LEU A 108 -40.52 12.90 -16.57
N GLU A 109 -41.59 13.70 -16.56
CA GLU A 109 -41.57 15.12 -16.95
C GLU A 109 -40.73 16.01 -16.02
N LYS A 110 -40.71 15.74 -14.71
CA LYS A 110 -39.84 16.44 -13.76
C LYS A 110 -38.38 16.02 -13.86
N VAL A 111 -38.12 14.77 -14.29
CA VAL A 111 -36.75 14.28 -14.52
C VAL A 111 -36.17 14.94 -15.77
N SER A 112 -36.96 15.09 -16.84
CA SER A 112 -36.56 15.83 -18.04
C SER A 112 -36.18 17.28 -17.69
N GLN A 113 -37.03 18.00 -16.94
CA GLN A 113 -36.73 19.39 -16.53
C GLN A 113 -35.50 19.50 -15.60
N LEU A 114 -35.23 18.47 -14.79
CA LEU A 114 -34.06 18.45 -13.92
C LEU A 114 -32.77 18.17 -14.72
N MET A 115 -32.84 17.33 -15.75
CA MET A 115 -31.71 17.06 -16.66
C MET A 115 -31.35 18.31 -17.49
N ASP A 116 -32.34 19.03 -18.01
CA ASP A 116 -32.09 20.30 -18.72
C ASP A 116 -31.40 21.34 -17.80
N ARG A 117 -31.81 21.42 -16.53
CA ARG A 117 -31.16 22.29 -15.53
C ARG A 117 -29.77 21.79 -15.09
N PHE A 118 -29.55 20.48 -15.10
CA PHE A 118 -28.26 19.88 -14.76
C PHE A 118 -27.24 20.16 -15.85
N GLU A 119 -27.60 19.99 -17.12
CA GLU A 119 -26.77 20.30 -18.27
C GLU A 119 -26.34 21.77 -18.27
N GLN A 120 -27.29 22.67 -18.02
CA GLN A 120 -27.02 24.10 -17.87
C GLN A 120 -26.13 24.43 -16.66
N SER A 121 -26.22 23.68 -15.56
CA SER A 121 -25.35 23.88 -14.38
C SER A 121 -23.95 23.29 -14.58
N PHE A 122 -23.83 22.20 -15.33
CA PHE A 122 -22.56 21.53 -15.63
C PHE A 122 -21.74 22.33 -16.65
N GLU A 123 -22.39 22.88 -17.67
CA GLU A 123 -21.76 23.80 -18.63
C GLU A 123 -21.21 25.05 -17.94
N ASN A 124 -21.97 25.62 -16.98
CA ASN A 124 -21.48 26.74 -16.17
C ASN A 124 -20.29 26.36 -15.27
N LEU A 125 -20.26 25.13 -14.75
CA LEU A 125 -19.16 24.64 -13.91
C LEU A 125 -17.90 24.39 -14.74
N ASP A 126 -18.04 23.86 -15.95
CA ASP A 126 -16.92 23.64 -16.87
C ASP A 126 -16.32 24.99 -17.32
N VAL A 127 -17.17 25.96 -17.68
CA VAL A 127 -16.72 27.33 -17.99
C VAL A 127 -16.06 27.99 -16.78
N GLN A 128 -16.61 27.82 -15.58
CA GLN A 128 -16.03 28.37 -14.36
C GLN A 128 -14.69 27.70 -14.01
N SER A 129 -14.57 26.39 -14.18
CA SER A 129 -13.32 25.65 -13.98
C SER A 129 -12.27 26.07 -14.99
N GLN A 130 -12.64 26.25 -16.26
CA GLN A 130 -11.72 26.70 -17.30
C GLN A 130 -11.22 28.13 -17.06
N VAL A 131 -12.07 29.04 -16.58
CA VAL A 131 -11.68 30.41 -16.19
C VAL A 131 -10.82 30.40 -14.92
N MET A 132 -11.13 29.53 -13.96
CA MET A 132 -10.36 29.38 -12.72
C MET A 132 -9.00 28.74 -12.98
N GLU A 133 -8.92 27.72 -13.83
CA GLU A 133 -7.68 27.08 -14.25
C GLU A 133 -6.83 28.03 -15.10
N GLY A 134 -7.43 28.80 -16.02
CA GLY A 134 -6.73 29.84 -16.78
C GLY A 134 -6.14 30.95 -15.89
N THR A 135 -6.83 31.33 -14.81
CA THR A 135 -6.33 32.34 -13.85
C THR A 135 -5.34 31.76 -12.84
N MET A 136 -5.52 30.50 -12.42
CA MET A 136 -4.59 29.78 -11.54
C MET A 136 -3.29 29.39 -12.25
N CYS A 137 -3.32 28.91 -13.50
CA CYS A 137 -2.12 28.63 -14.30
C CYS A 137 -1.25 29.88 -14.43
N ASN A 138 -1.85 31.03 -14.74
CA ASN A 138 -1.11 32.29 -14.88
C ASN A 138 -0.45 32.72 -13.55
N THR A 139 -1.09 32.42 -12.42
CA THR A 139 -0.56 32.70 -11.06
C THR A 139 0.50 31.66 -10.64
N SER A 140 0.33 30.38 -11.01
CA SER A 140 1.20 29.28 -10.61
C SER A 140 2.52 29.24 -11.38
N THR A 141 2.56 29.72 -12.64
CA THR A 141 3.82 29.94 -13.37
C THR A 141 4.79 30.89 -12.66
N LEU A 142 4.30 31.76 -11.78
CA LEU A 142 5.13 32.69 -11.02
C LEU A 142 5.73 32.07 -9.74
N THR A 143 5.08 31.05 -9.17
CA THR A 143 5.48 30.43 -7.89
C THR A 143 6.17 29.08 -8.04
N THR A 144 5.99 28.40 -9.17
CA THR A 144 6.58 27.08 -9.43
C THR A 144 7.31 27.10 -10.78
N PRO A 145 8.58 27.52 -10.82
CA PRO A 145 9.36 27.54 -12.06
C PRO A 145 9.49 26.13 -12.64
N GLN A 146 9.17 25.99 -13.93
CA GLN A 146 9.14 24.68 -14.61
C GLN A 146 10.47 23.91 -14.50
N GLY A 147 11.60 24.63 -14.46
CA GLY A 147 12.92 24.03 -14.27
C GLY A 147 13.16 23.36 -12.90
N GLU A 148 12.51 23.83 -11.82
CA GLU A 148 12.64 23.19 -10.50
C GLU A 148 11.87 21.86 -10.44
N VAL A 149 10.74 21.79 -11.18
CA VAL A 149 9.94 20.55 -11.31
C VAL A 149 10.67 19.53 -12.17
N ASP A 150 11.26 19.96 -13.29
CA ASP A 150 12.05 19.08 -14.16
C ASP A 150 13.29 18.54 -13.44
N GLY A 151 13.97 19.37 -12.63
CA GLY A 151 15.08 18.92 -11.79
C GLY A 151 14.70 17.88 -10.74
N LEU A 152 13.55 18.06 -10.07
CA LEU A 152 13.04 17.07 -9.11
C LEU A 152 12.65 15.76 -9.80
N MET A 153 12.05 15.84 -10.99
CA MET A 153 11.66 14.65 -11.75
C MET A 153 12.88 13.87 -12.25
N GLN A 154 13.96 14.55 -12.64
CA GLN A 154 15.24 13.93 -12.97
C GLN A 154 15.86 13.24 -11.74
N GLN A 155 15.86 13.89 -10.58
CA GLN A 155 16.41 13.34 -9.34
C GLN A 155 15.66 12.07 -8.89
N VAL A 156 14.34 12.06 -8.99
CA VAL A 156 13.51 10.88 -8.66
C VAL A 156 13.68 9.76 -9.69
N ALA A 157 13.84 10.12 -10.98
CA ALA A 157 14.14 9.13 -12.02
C ALA A 157 15.51 8.47 -11.82
N ASP A 158 16.52 9.22 -11.38
CA ASP A 158 17.84 8.70 -11.05
C ASP A 158 17.81 7.80 -9.81
N GLU A 159 17.05 8.16 -8.76
CA GLU A 159 16.83 7.29 -7.59
C GLU A 159 16.14 5.97 -7.98
N ALA A 160 15.08 6.03 -8.80
CA ALA A 160 14.38 4.84 -9.27
C ALA A 160 15.24 3.99 -10.22
N GLY A 161 16.09 4.61 -11.05
CA GLY A 161 17.05 3.93 -11.91
C GLY A 161 18.19 3.25 -11.13
N LEU A 162 18.60 3.82 -9.99
CA LEU A 162 19.56 3.22 -9.06
C LEU A 162 18.96 2.05 -8.27
N GLU A 163 17.68 2.11 -7.89
CA GLU A 163 17.00 0.98 -7.23
C GLU A 163 16.86 -0.24 -8.15
N LEU A 164 16.57 -0.05 -9.44
CA LEU A 164 16.50 -1.16 -10.42
C LEU A 164 17.86 -1.87 -10.61
N ASN A 165 18.97 -1.15 -10.40
CA ASN A 165 20.32 -1.69 -10.51
C ASN A 165 20.81 -2.35 -9.19
N MET A 166 20.11 -2.11 -8.07
CA MET A 166 20.40 -2.70 -6.77
C MET A 166 19.77 -4.09 -6.55
N ASP A 167 18.78 -4.48 -7.37
CA ASP A 167 18.05 -5.75 -7.23
C ASP A 167 18.59 -6.89 -8.14
N LEU A 168 19.71 -6.66 -8.86
CA LEU A 168 20.47 -7.72 -9.53
C LEU A 168 21.73 -8.08 -8.72
N PRO A 169 21.98 -9.37 -8.41
CA PRO A 169 23.18 -9.78 -7.69
C PRO A 169 24.43 -9.52 -8.54
N SER A 170 25.48 -9.02 -7.89
CA SER A 170 26.74 -8.58 -8.50
C SER A 170 27.38 -9.64 -9.40
N ALA A 171 27.27 -9.44 -10.71
CA ALA A 171 28.17 -10.03 -11.69
C ALA A 171 29.22 -8.97 -12.07
N GLN A 172 30.42 -9.17 -11.55
CA GLN A 172 31.60 -8.35 -11.79
C GLN A 172 31.96 -8.34 -13.28
N GLY A 173 32.10 -7.14 -13.87
CA GLY A 173 32.91 -6.93 -15.07
C GLY A 173 32.27 -6.11 -16.18
N SER A 174 32.40 -4.79 -16.13
CA SER A 174 33.01 -3.96 -17.19
C SER A 174 32.62 -2.49 -17.00
N ALA A 175 33.64 -1.64 -16.94
CA ALA A 175 33.49 -0.21 -17.10
C ALA A 175 32.85 0.09 -18.46
N ILE A 176 31.78 0.90 -18.49
CA ILE A 176 31.31 1.77 -19.58
C ILE A 176 30.07 2.51 -19.06
N GLY A 177 30.01 3.84 -19.22
CA GLY A 177 28.73 4.54 -19.22
C GLY A 177 28.60 5.90 -18.53
N THR A 178 29.67 6.65 -18.27
CA THR A 178 29.58 8.05 -17.80
C THR A 178 29.29 9.04 -18.95
N THR A 179 28.28 8.76 -19.78
CA THR A 179 27.98 9.57 -20.99
C THR A 179 26.52 10.00 -21.15
N ALA A 180 25.60 9.64 -20.25
CA ALA A 180 24.18 10.03 -20.40
C ALA A 180 23.86 11.44 -19.85
N GLY A 181 24.62 11.93 -18.85
CA GLY A 181 24.34 13.23 -18.21
C GLY A 181 24.76 14.47 -19.01
N THR A 182 25.64 14.33 -20.00
CA THR A 182 26.26 15.49 -20.67
C THR A 182 25.50 15.97 -21.92
N GLN A 183 24.62 15.14 -22.49
CA GLN A 183 23.85 15.52 -23.70
C GLN A 183 22.58 16.32 -23.36
N ALA A 184 21.86 15.97 -22.28
CA ALA A 184 20.62 16.66 -21.90
C ALA A 184 20.87 18.12 -21.47
N SER A 185 21.97 18.41 -20.77
CA SER A 185 22.33 19.79 -20.39
C SER A 185 22.77 20.65 -21.57
N GLN A 186 23.40 20.06 -22.60
CA GLN A 186 23.84 20.82 -23.79
C GLN A 186 22.65 21.25 -24.68
N GLU A 187 21.62 20.42 -24.81
CA GLU A 187 20.43 20.76 -25.60
C GLU A 187 19.57 21.85 -24.92
N GLN A 188 19.48 21.84 -23.59
CA GLN A 188 18.78 22.90 -22.84
C GLN A 188 19.47 24.27 -22.93
N ASP A 189 20.80 24.31 -22.89
CA ASP A 189 21.57 25.56 -23.04
C ASP A 189 21.45 26.13 -24.46
N GLU A 190 21.44 25.30 -25.50
CA GLU A 190 21.25 25.74 -26.89
C GLU A 190 19.84 26.30 -27.16
N LEU A 191 18.80 25.66 -26.62
CA LEU A 191 17.41 26.13 -26.74
C LEU A 191 17.21 27.47 -26.04
N THR A 192 17.80 27.64 -24.86
CA THR A 192 17.74 28.91 -24.10
C THR A 192 18.45 30.04 -24.86
N SER A 193 19.58 29.74 -25.49
CA SER A 193 20.32 30.71 -26.34
C SER A 193 19.52 31.10 -27.60
N ARG A 194 18.81 30.16 -28.23
CA ARG A 194 17.95 30.45 -29.40
C ARG A 194 16.73 31.28 -29.04
N LEU A 195 16.08 31.00 -27.91
CA LEU A 195 14.95 31.80 -27.41
C LEU A 195 15.36 33.22 -27.04
N ALA A 196 16.56 33.41 -26.47
CA ALA A 196 17.11 34.72 -26.18
C ALA A 196 17.38 35.53 -27.45
N LYS A 197 17.93 34.91 -28.50
CA LYS A 197 18.15 35.56 -29.80
C LYS A 197 16.85 35.94 -30.51
N LEU A 198 15.78 35.15 -30.35
CA LEU A 198 14.49 35.45 -30.95
C LEU A 198 13.74 36.59 -30.25
N ARG A 199 14.03 36.83 -28.96
CA ARG A 199 13.47 37.97 -28.18
C ARG A 199 14.20 39.29 -28.41
N GLN A 200 15.36 39.26 -29.08
CA GLN A 200 16.19 40.44 -29.35
C GLN A 200 16.06 40.95 -30.79
N MET A 201 15.29 40.28 -31.63
CA MET A 201 14.71 40.81 -32.88
C MET A 201 13.36 41.47 -32.59
#